data_AF-A0A8X6WWA2-F1
#
_entry.id   AF-A0A8X6WWA2-F1
#
_cell.length_a   1.000
_cell.length_b   1.000
_cell.length_c   1.000
_cell.angle_alpha   90.00
_cell.angle_beta   90.00
_cell.angle_gamma   90.00
#
_symmetry.space_group_name_H-M   'P 1'
#
loop_
_entity.id
_entity.type
_entity.pdbx_description
1 polymer ?
#
loop_
_entity_poly.entity_id
_entity_poly.type
_entity_poly.pdbx_seq_one_letter_code
_entity_poly.pdbx_strand_id
1 'polypeptide(L)'
;MPPQQLNTTWSIFTNILANPNNFELPVANSTQEIDSQVSNLTNEILNAHASASKPFYHSEQPYVQGELKDLMKERNKARKTWQLSRHPQHNSELNRLQNIIKRKIYHYRQQAWEDNLSTLNAADNSLWGIAKAFRKKSAPIFALNCPTGIALRDTNKTEVIVQIRSRANFIF
;
A
#
# COMPACT_ATOMS: atom_id res chain seq x y z
N MET A 1 -13.10 -5.73 20.83
CA MET A 1 -12.20 -5.36 19.71
C MET A 1 -11.80 -6.63 18.99
N PRO A 2 -11.80 -6.67 17.64
CA PRO A 2 -11.25 -7.81 16.90
C PRO A 2 -9.74 -7.94 17.17
N PRO A 3 -9.16 -9.15 17.08
CA PRO A 3 -7.73 -9.37 17.31
C PRO A 3 -6.91 -8.57 16.28
N GLN A 4 -6.00 -7.72 16.76
CA GLN A 4 -5.13 -6.92 15.90
C GLN A 4 -4.08 -7.85 15.27
N GLN A 5 -4.10 -8.00 13.95
CA GLN A 5 -3.02 -8.67 13.23
C GLN A 5 -1.77 -7.79 13.27
N LEU A 6 -0.64 -8.39 13.62
CA LEU A 6 0.66 -7.72 13.66
C LEU A 6 1.42 -8.03 12.37
N ASN A 7 2.08 -7.03 11.82
CA ASN A 7 3.05 -7.22 10.76
C ASN A 7 4.45 -7.00 11.33
N THR A 8 5.25 -8.06 11.35
CA THR A 8 6.61 -8.06 11.88
C THR A 8 7.60 -7.79 10.77
N THR A 9 8.40 -6.74 10.92
CA THR A 9 9.50 -6.47 9.98
C THR A 9 10.68 -7.36 10.36
N TRP A 10 10.84 -8.48 9.67
CA TRP A 10 11.86 -9.48 9.99
C TRP A 10 13.29 -8.94 9.98
N SER A 11 13.62 -7.96 9.14
CA SER A 11 14.96 -7.33 9.12
C SER A 11 15.26 -6.52 10.38
N ILE A 12 14.25 -5.88 10.98
CA ILE A 12 14.39 -5.16 12.25
C ILE A 12 14.51 -6.16 13.39
N PHE A 13 13.68 -7.21 13.37
CA PHE A 13 13.74 -8.30 14.35
C PHE A 13 15.13 -8.96 14.38
N THR A 14 15.67 -9.32 13.21
CA THR A 14 16.98 -9.95 13.12
C THR A 14 18.10 -8.99 13.52
N ASN A 15 17.99 -7.70 13.22
CA ASN A 15 18.99 -6.70 13.63
C ASN A 15 19.02 -6.53 15.16
N ILE A 16 17.84 -6.49 15.81
CA ILE A 16 17.73 -6.42 17.27
C ILE A 16 18.38 -7.66 17.92
N LEU A 17 18.17 -8.85 17.36
CA LEU A 17 18.75 -10.10 17.89
C LEU A 17 20.23 -10.28 17.53
N ALA A 18 20.69 -9.79 16.38
CA ALA A 18 22.07 -9.94 15.94
C ALA A 18 23.06 -9.01 16.66
N ASN A 19 22.61 -8.33 17.72
CA ASN A 19 23.45 -7.40 18.47
C ASN A 19 24.60 -8.18 19.13
N PRO A 20 25.86 -7.93 18.77
CA PRO A 20 27.00 -8.77 19.14
C PRO A 20 27.27 -8.83 20.66
N ASN A 21 26.67 -7.93 21.44
CA ASN A 21 26.79 -7.89 22.90
C ASN A 21 25.80 -8.83 23.64
N ASN A 22 24.84 -9.45 22.96
CA ASN A 22 23.80 -10.27 23.61
C ASN A 22 24.13 -11.77 23.71
N PHE A 23 25.21 -12.24 23.09
CA PHE A 23 25.54 -13.67 23.01
C PHE A 23 26.96 -14.00 23.49
N GLU A 24 27.40 -13.39 24.60
CA GLU A 24 28.37 -14.09 25.43
C GLU A 24 27.63 -15.27 26.07
N LEU A 25 27.97 -16.51 25.68
CA LEU A 25 27.45 -17.72 26.32
C LEU A 25 28.01 -17.75 27.76
N PRO A 26 27.25 -17.35 28.78
CA PRO A 26 27.78 -17.27 30.13
C PRO A 26 27.89 -18.70 30.64
N VAL A 27 29.06 -19.07 31.16
CA VAL A 27 29.26 -20.40 31.76
C VAL A 27 28.37 -20.50 32.99
N ALA A 28 27.26 -21.24 32.88
CA ALA A 28 26.34 -21.48 33.98
C ALA A 28 26.90 -22.60 34.87
N ASN A 29 27.02 -22.33 36.18
CA ASN A 29 27.54 -23.27 37.18
C ASN A 29 26.44 -23.85 38.07
N SER A 30 25.19 -23.38 37.91
CA SER A 30 24.01 -23.83 38.67
C SER A 30 22.77 -23.97 37.80
N THR A 31 21.87 -24.89 38.16
CA THR A 31 20.58 -25.08 37.49
C THR A 31 19.72 -23.82 37.50
N GLN A 32 19.80 -23.01 38.57
CA GLN A 32 19.09 -21.74 38.67
C GLN A 32 19.62 -20.67 37.71
N GLU A 33 20.93 -20.69 37.44
CA GLU A 33 21.53 -19.79 36.45
C GLU A 33 21.05 -20.14 35.04
N ILE A 34 20.94 -21.44 34.73
CA ILE A 34 20.38 -21.92 33.46
C ILE A 34 18.93 -21.42 33.29
N ASP A 35 18.08 -21.60 34.31
CA ASP A 35 16.68 -21.15 34.24
C ASP A 35 16.57 -19.63 34.04
N SER A 36 17.42 -18.86 34.73
CA SER A 36 17.47 -17.40 34.56
C SER A 36 17.92 -16.97 33.16
N GLN A 37 18.89 -17.68 32.57
CA GLN A 37 19.36 -17.43 31.21
C GLN A 37 18.28 -17.74 30.17
N VAL A 38 17.57 -18.87 30.35
CA VAL A 38 16.44 -19.24 29.48
C VAL A 38 15.33 -18.18 29.58
N SER A 39 15.02 -17.71 30.79
CA SER A 39 14.03 -16.64 30.97
C SER A 39 14.49 -15.33 30.31
N ASN A 40 15.76 -14.96 30.40
CA ASN A 40 16.30 -13.75 29.78
C ASN A 40 16.24 -13.84 28.26
N LEU A 41 16.69 -14.95 27.67
CA LEU A 41 16.60 -15.19 26.23
C LEU A 41 15.14 -15.12 25.75
N THR A 42 14.22 -15.73 26.49
CA THR A 42 12.79 -15.70 26.17
C THR A 42 12.27 -14.26 26.17
N ASN A 43 12.63 -13.47 27.18
CA ASN A 43 12.25 -12.06 27.27
C ASN A 43 12.85 -11.21 26.15
N GLU A 44 14.10 -11.43 25.76
CA GLU A 44 14.73 -10.74 24.64
C GLU A 44 14.03 -11.02 23.32
N ILE A 45 13.70 -12.29 23.05
CA ILE A 45 12.96 -12.67 21.83
C ILE A 45 11.58 -12.01 21.81
N LEU A 46 10.87 -12.03 22.94
CA LEU A 46 9.54 -11.40 23.05
C LEU A 46 9.62 -9.87 22.87
N ASN A 47 10.62 -9.23 23.47
CA ASN A 47 10.85 -7.78 23.35
C ASN A 47 11.26 -7.37 21.94
N ALA A 48 12.13 -8.15 21.28
CA ALA A 48 12.52 -7.94 19.89
C ALA A 48 11.31 -8.09 18.97
N HIS A 49 10.48 -9.11 19.19
CA HIS A 49 9.25 -9.31 18.45
C HIS A 49 8.27 -8.15 18.64
N ALA A 50 8.04 -7.70 19.88
CA ALA A 50 7.18 -6.57 20.17
C ALA A 50 7.67 -5.27 19.52
N SER A 51 8.98 -5.03 19.52
CA SER A 51 9.60 -3.83 18.94
C SER A 51 9.58 -3.82 17.41
N ALA A 52 9.75 -4.99 16.79
CA ALA A 52 9.74 -5.14 15.33
C ALA A 52 8.33 -5.30 14.74
N SER A 53 7.32 -5.52 15.59
CA SER A 53 5.93 -5.71 15.19
C SER A 53 5.16 -4.39 15.25
N LYS A 54 4.36 -4.13 14.23
CA LYS A 54 3.45 -2.98 14.20
C LYS A 54 2.02 -3.47 13.93
N PRO A 55 1.00 -2.81 14.50
CA PRO A 55 -0.38 -3.13 14.19
C PRO A 55 -0.61 -2.94 12.70
N PHE A 56 -1.05 -4.02 12.05
CA PHE A 56 -1.42 -4.00 10.66
C PHE A 56 -2.87 -3.55 10.55
N TYR A 57 -3.06 -2.29 10.20
CA TYR A 57 -4.35 -1.80 9.77
C TYR A 57 -4.56 -2.30 8.36
N HIS A 58 -5.52 -3.21 8.17
CA HIS A 58 -6.09 -3.39 6.85
C HIS A 58 -6.58 -2.02 6.43
N SER A 59 -6.11 -1.49 5.30
CA SER A 59 -6.88 -0.42 4.68
C SER A 59 -8.25 -1.04 4.46
N GLU A 60 -9.27 -0.55 5.16
CA GLU A 60 -10.64 -0.85 4.80
C GLU A 60 -10.79 -0.30 3.39
N GLN A 61 -10.50 -1.13 2.40
CA GLN A 61 -10.81 -0.85 1.02
C GLN A 61 -12.32 -0.61 1.07
N PRO A 62 -12.77 0.62 0.76
CA PRO A 62 -14.15 1.02 0.97
C PRO A 62 -15.00 -0.10 0.39
N TYR A 63 -15.79 -0.75 1.27
CA TYR A 63 -16.44 -2.04 1.03
C TYR A 63 -16.83 -2.13 -0.45
N VAL A 64 -15.97 -2.79 -1.24
CA VAL A 64 -16.21 -2.93 -2.66
C VAL A 64 -17.41 -3.84 -2.71
N GLN A 65 -18.58 -3.24 -2.93
CA GLN A 65 -19.87 -3.94 -2.92
C GLN A 65 -19.71 -5.26 -3.66
N GLY A 66 -20.25 -6.36 -3.13
CA GLY A 66 -20.01 -7.71 -3.67
C GLY A 66 -20.15 -7.77 -5.19
N GLU A 67 -21.16 -7.07 -5.72
CA GLU A 67 -21.41 -6.90 -7.15
C GLU A 67 -20.20 -6.34 -7.95
N LEU A 68 -19.49 -5.34 -7.43
CA LEU A 68 -18.32 -4.75 -8.11
C LEU A 68 -17.14 -5.73 -8.12
N LYS A 69 -16.98 -6.55 -7.07
CA LYS A 69 -15.97 -7.62 -7.05
C LYS A 69 -16.27 -8.67 -8.12
N ASP A 70 -17.54 -9.05 -8.27
CA ASP A 70 -17.94 -10.04 -9.26
C ASP A 70 -17.77 -9.51 -10.68
N LEU A 71 -18.15 -8.26 -10.95
CA LEU A 71 -17.84 -7.59 -12.22
C LEU A 71 -16.34 -7.52 -12.52
N MET A 72 -15.51 -7.28 -11.51
CA MET A 72 -14.06 -7.28 -11.67
C MET A 72 -13.53 -8.67 -12.05
N LYS A 73 -14.05 -9.74 -11.43
CA LYS A 73 -13.71 -11.13 -11.79
C LYS A 73 -14.12 -11.43 -13.23
N GLU A 74 -15.34 -11.07 -13.63
CA GLU A 74 -15.83 -11.25 -14.99
C GLU A 74 -14.98 -10.48 -16.01
N ARG A 75 -14.63 -9.23 -15.72
CA ARG A 75 -13.74 -8.42 -16.56
C ARG A 75 -12.36 -9.06 -16.70
N ASN A 76 -11.82 -9.63 -15.63
CA ASN A 76 -10.54 -10.33 -15.67
C ASN A 76 -10.63 -11.62 -16.51
N LYS A 77 -11.74 -12.36 -16.43
CA LYS A 77 -12.02 -13.52 -17.29
C LYS A 77 -12.10 -13.11 -18.76
N ALA A 78 -12.87 -12.06 -19.09
CA ALA A 78 -12.97 -11.52 -20.45
C ALA A 78 -11.61 -11.05 -20.98
N ARG A 79 -10.78 -10.42 -20.13
CA ARG A 79 -9.40 -10.05 -20.48
C ARG A 79 -8.56 -11.27 -20.86
N LYS A 80 -8.61 -12.33 -20.06
CA LYS A 80 -7.89 -13.58 -20.34
C LYS A 80 -8.33 -14.18 -21.66
N THR A 81 -9.63 -14.26 -21.91
CA THR A 81 -10.18 -14.78 -23.17
C THR A 81 -9.74 -13.94 -24.37
N TRP A 82 -9.81 -12.61 -24.28
CA TRP A 82 -9.35 -11.72 -25.36
C TRP A 82 -7.84 -11.85 -25.62
N GLN A 83 -7.02 -11.95 -24.58
CA GLN A 83 -5.58 -12.11 -24.74
C GLN A 83 -5.20 -13.41 -25.46
N LEU A 84 -5.94 -14.50 -25.19
CA LEU A 84 -5.74 -15.81 -25.82
C LEU A 84 -6.25 -15.86 -27.27
N SER A 85 -7.48 -15.39 -27.50
CA SER A 85 -8.17 -15.55 -28.79
C SER A 85 -7.92 -14.40 -29.77
N ARG A 86 -7.64 -13.19 -29.27
CA ARG A 86 -7.57 -11.92 -30.01
C ARG A 86 -8.81 -11.59 -30.85
N HIS A 87 -9.95 -12.24 -30.62
CA HIS A 87 -11.19 -11.99 -31.36
C HIS A 87 -11.81 -10.63 -30.95
N PRO A 88 -12.25 -9.79 -31.91
CA PRO A 88 -12.92 -8.52 -31.61
C PRO A 88 -14.14 -8.60 -30.68
N GLN A 89 -14.93 -9.68 -30.75
CA GLN A 89 -16.10 -9.86 -29.88
C GLN A 89 -15.71 -9.92 -28.40
N HIS A 90 -14.63 -10.62 -28.06
CA HIS A 90 -14.12 -10.68 -26.69
C HIS A 90 -13.53 -9.35 -26.21
N ASN A 91 -12.98 -8.54 -27.12
CA ASN A 91 -12.56 -7.18 -26.80
C ASN A 91 -13.76 -6.27 -26.49
N SER A 92 -14.84 -6.41 -27.27
CA SER A 92 -16.08 -5.67 -27.01
C SER A 92 -16.62 -5.98 -25.62
N GLU A 93 -16.66 -7.26 -25.25
CA GLU A 93 -17.11 -7.70 -23.93
C GLU A 93 -16.22 -7.17 -22.80
N LEU A 94 -14.89 -7.24 -22.96
CA LEU A 94 -13.94 -6.62 -22.03
C LEU A 94 -14.24 -5.12 -21.83
N ASN A 95 -14.42 -4.38 -22.92
CA ASN A 95 -14.67 -2.95 -22.89
C ASN A 95 -16.03 -2.62 -22.26
N ARG A 96 -17.05 -3.42 -22.55
CA ARG A 96 -18.39 -3.33 -21.94
C ARG A 96 -18.29 -3.44 -20.42
N LEU A 97 -17.66 -4.51 -19.92
CA LEU A 97 -17.47 -4.75 -18.48
C LEU A 97 -16.63 -3.64 -17.83
N GLN A 98 -15.57 -3.19 -18.50
CA GLN A 98 -14.75 -2.08 -18.02
C GLN A 98 -15.56 -0.78 -17.88
N ASN A 99 -16.44 -0.47 -18.84
CA ASN A 99 -17.29 0.72 -18.79
C ASN A 99 -18.39 0.61 -17.71
N ILE A 100 -18.92 -0.59 -17.46
CA ILE A 100 -19.85 -0.83 -16.35
C ILE A 100 -19.15 -0.57 -15.00
N ILE A 101 -17.95 -1.13 -14.81
CA ILE A 101 -17.14 -0.93 -13.60
C ILE A 101 -16.86 0.57 -13.38
N LYS A 102 -16.41 1.28 -14.42
CA LYS A 102 -16.13 2.72 -14.35
C LYS A 102 -17.36 3.51 -13.92
N ARG A 103 -18.53 3.24 -14.51
CA ARG A 103 -19.79 3.90 -14.16
C ARG A 103 -20.20 3.62 -12.72
N LYS A 104 -20.13 2.37 -12.26
CA LYS A 104 -20.46 2.01 -10.87
C LYS A 104 -19.54 2.71 -9.87
N ILE A 105 -18.23 2.73 -10.12
CA ILE A 105 -17.27 3.45 -9.27
C ILE A 105 -17.57 4.94 -9.24
N TYR A 106 -17.90 5.53 -10.39
CA TYR A 106 -18.29 6.94 -10.46
C TYR A 106 -19.54 7.21 -9.61
N HIS A 107 -20.61 6.44 -9.77
CA HIS A 107 -21.83 6.60 -8.98
C HIS A 107 -21.58 6.42 -7.48
N TYR A 108 -20.79 5.42 -7.08
CA TYR A 108 -20.44 5.22 -5.67
C TYR A 108 -19.69 6.43 -5.08
N ARG A 109 -18.70 6.96 -5.82
CA ARG A 109 -17.96 8.15 -5.39
C ARG A 109 -18.84 9.39 -5.34
N GLN A 110 -19.75 9.52 -6.30
CA GLN A 110 -20.69 10.63 -6.37
C GLN A 110 -21.66 10.59 -5.19
N GLN A 111 -22.24 9.44 -4.88
CA GLN A 111 -23.11 9.26 -3.72
C GLN A 111 -22.37 9.55 -2.41
N ALA A 112 -21.17 8.98 -2.22
CA ALA A 112 -20.37 9.25 -1.03
C ALA A 112 -20.00 10.74 -0.91
N TRP A 113 -19.82 11.42 -2.04
CA TRP A 113 -19.59 12.86 -2.07
C TRP A 113 -20.84 13.66 -1.70
N GLU A 114 -22.01 13.31 -2.22
CA GLU A 114 -23.29 13.92 -1.89
C GLU A 114 -23.63 13.73 -0.40
N ASP A 115 -23.44 12.52 0.12
CA ASP A 115 -23.61 12.22 1.55
C ASP A 115 -22.66 13.10 2.38
N ASN A 116 -21.38 13.17 2.01
CA ASN A 116 -20.42 14.04 2.68
C ASN A 116 -20.83 15.52 2.62
N LEU A 117 -21.29 16.02 1.48
CA LEU A 117 -21.81 17.39 1.35
C LEU A 117 -23.00 17.66 2.27
N SER A 118 -23.90 16.69 2.45
CA SER A 118 -25.06 16.81 3.34
C SER A 118 -24.68 16.94 4.81
N THR A 119 -23.54 16.37 5.21
CA THR A 119 -23.03 16.41 6.59
C THR A 119 -22.22 17.67 6.92
N LEU A 120 -22.00 18.57 5.97
CA LEU A 120 -21.15 19.75 6.18
C LEU A 120 -21.82 20.78 7.08
N ASN A 121 -21.02 21.33 7.99
CA ASN A 121 -21.45 22.32 8.93
C ASN A 121 -20.42 23.46 9.03
N ALA A 122 -20.90 24.68 9.23
CA ALA A 122 -20.04 25.84 9.45
C ALA A 122 -19.46 25.86 10.87
N ALA A 123 -20.17 25.33 11.87
CA ALA A 123 -19.72 25.34 13.26
C ALA A 123 -18.52 24.40 13.51
N ASP A 124 -18.46 23.26 12.80
CA ASP A 124 -17.44 22.23 13.00
C ASP A 124 -16.20 22.41 12.10
N ASN A 125 -16.06 23.57 11.42
CA ASN A 125 -15.01 23.89 10.45
C ASN A 125 -14.90 22.93 9.23
N SER A 126 -15.77 21.92 9.10
CA SER A 126 -15.76 20.94 8.00
C SER A 126 -15.99 21.60 6.65
N LEU A 127 -16.92 22.57 6.59
CA LEU A 127 -17.17 23.38 5.39
C LEU A 127 -15.91 24.14 4.93
N TRP A 128 -15.16 24.70 5.88
CA TRP A 128 -13.94 25.45 5.57
C TRP A 128 -12.81 24.55 5.06
N GLY A 129 -12.70 23.33 5.60
CA GLY A 129 -11.77 22.31 5.12
C GLY A 129 -11.97 21.99 3.63
N ILE A 130 -13.22 21.81 3.21
CA ILE A 130 -13.57 21.55 1.81
C ILE A 130 -13.35 22.78 0.94
N ALA A 131 -13.79 23.97 1.38
CA ALA A 131 -13.57 25.21 0.64
C ALA A 131 -12.07 25.48 0.40
N LYS A 132 -11.23 25.19 1.39
CA LYS A 132 -9.77 25.28 1.26
C LYS A 132 -9.21 24.27 0.28
N ALA A 133 -9.73 23.03 0.27
CA ALA A 133 -9.33 22.01 -0.70
C ALA A 133 -9.62 22.45 -2.15
N PHE A 134 -10.78 23.06 -2.41
CA PHE A 134 -11.11 23.60 -3.74
C PHE A 134 -10.20 24.74 -4.19
N ARG A 135 -9.67 25.54 -3.26
CA ARG A 135 -8.73 26.62 -3.56
C ARG A 135 -7.30 26.13 -3.78
N LYS A 136 -6.99 24.89 -3.41
CA LYS A 136 -5.65 24.32 -3.58
C LYS A 136 -5.38 24.12 -5.07
N LYS A 137 -4.49 24.94 -5.63
CA LYS A 137 -4.01 24.75 -7.00
C LYS A 137 -3.24 23.45 -7.08
N SER A 138 -3.50 22.65 -8.12
CA SER A 138 -2.66 21.48 -8.41
C SER A 138 -1.22 21.94 -8.61
N ALA A 139 -0.27 21.18 -8.09
CA ALA A 139 1.12 21.38 -8.46
C ALA A 139 1.24 21.26 -9.99
N PRO A 140 2.02 22.13 -10.65
CA PRO A 140 2.27 21.98 -12.07
C PRO A 140 2.97 20.64 -12.32
N ILE A 141 2.48 19.89 -13.30
CA ILE A 141 3.18 18.68 -13.74
C ILE A 141 4.38 19.16 -14.54
N PHE A 142 5.57 19.05 -13.96
CA PHE A 142 6.80 19.44 -14.62
C PHE A 142 7.12 18.48 -15.77
N ALA A 143 7.70 19.02 -16.85
CA ALA A 143 8.19 18.22 -17.96
C ALA A 143 9.29 17.26 -17.47
N LEU A 144 9.34 16.07 -18.06
CA LEU A 144 10.38 15.10 -17.75
C LEU A 144 11.70 15.60 -18.36
N ASN A 145 12.66 15.98 -17.52
CA ASN A 145 13.93 16.54 -17.98
C ASN A 145 14.99 15.42 -18.12
N CYS A 146 15.60 15.37 -19.30
CA CYS A 146 16.80 14.60 -19.64
C CYS A 146 18.02 15.54 -19.56
N PRO A 147 19.27 15.04 -19.43
CA PRO A 147 20.46 15.90 -19.43
C PRO A 147 20.60 16.82 -20.65
N THR A 148 19.98 16.44 -21.78
CA THR A 148 19.98 17.20 -23.04
C THR A 148 18.77 18.13 -23.22
N GLY A 149 17.84 18.18 -22.25
CA GLY A 149 16.62 18.98 -22.32
C GLY A 149 15.35 18.16 -22.05
N ILE A 150 14.18 18.63 -22.50
CA ILE A 150 12.91 17.94 -22.24
C ILE A 150 12.85 16.60 -23.00
N ALA A 151 12.47 15.53 -22.31
CA ALA A 151 12.35 14.18 -22.85
C ALA A 151 11.09 14.02 -23.72
N LEU A 152 11.18 14.44 -24.98
CA LEU A 152 10.08 14.34 -25.94
C LEU A 152 9.98 12.94 -26.59
N ARG A 153 11.13 12.36 -26.96
CA ARG A 153 11.22 11.03 -27.60
C ARG A 153 11.09 9.90 -26.58
N ASP A 154 10.54 8.78 -27.02
CA ASP A 154 10.30 7.62 -26.14
C ASP A 154 11.60 6.98 -25.62
N THR A 155 12.67 7.03 -26.41
CA THR A 155 14.02 6.65 -25.97
C THR A 155 14.48 7.49 -24.77
N ASN A 156 14.37 8.82 -24.88
CA ASN A 156 14.77 9.77 -23.85
C ASN A 156 13.91 9.59 -22.58
N LYS A 157 12.60 9.37 -22.72
CA LYS A 157 11.72 9.08 -21.57
C LYS A 157 12.14 7.80 -20.86
N THR A 158 12.46 6.77 -21.62
CA THR A 158 12.86 5.46 -21.08
C THR A 158 14.16 5.58 -20.29
N GLU A 159 15.17 6.25 -20.84
CA GLU A 159 16.45 6.50 -20.16
C GLU A 159 16.27 7.26 -18.84
N VAL A 160 15.48 8.33 -18.83
CA VAL A 160 15.21 9.10 -17.61
C VAL A 160 14.47 8.25 -16.58
N ILE A 161 13.49 7.44 -16.99
CA ILE A 161 12.77 6.55 -16.07
C ILE A 161 13.69 5.47 -15.50
N VAL A 162 14.58 4.88 -16.31
CA VAL A 162 15.57 3.91 -15.86
C VAL A 162 16.53 4.56 -14.86
N GLN A 163 17.00 5.77 -15.13
CA GLN A 163 17.87 6.53 -14.24
C GLN A 163 17.18 6.91 -12.92
N ILE A 164 15.90 7.26 -12.94
CA ILE A 164 15.11 7.52 -11.73
C ILE A 164 14.98 6.24 -10.91
N ARG A 165 14.67 5.10 -11.55
CA ARG A 165 14.55 3.80 -10.87
C ARG A 165 15.87 3.33 -10.27
N SER A 166 16.99 3.51 -10.96
CA SER A 166 18.31 3.14 -10.43
C SER A 166 18.71 4.01 -9.23
N ARG A 167 18.32 5.30 -9.22
CA ARG A 167 18.48 6.19 -8.06
C ARG A 167 17.57 5.85 -6.89
N ALA A 168 16.37 5.33 -7.15
CA ALA A 168 15.41 4.95 -6.12
C ALA A 168 15.78 3.64 -5.40
N ASN A 169 16.65 2.81 -5.97
CA ASN A 169 17.09 1.53 -5.41
C ASN A 169 18.19 1.64 -4.32
N PHE A 170 18.27 2.75 -3.58
CA PHE A 170 19.18 2.89 -2.42
C PHE A 170 18.45 3.01 -1.08
N ILE A 171 17.14 2.78 -1.04
CA ILE A 171 16.39 2.63 0.21
C ILE A 171 15.41 1.47 0.04
N PHE A 172 15.91 0.25 0.19
CA PHE A 172 15.19 -0.90 0.76
C PHE A 172 16.22 -1.89 1.31
#